data_AF-A0A4Q2UV55-F1
#
_entry.id   AF-A0A4Q2UV55-F1
#
_cell.length_a   1.000
_cell.length_b   1.000
_cell.length_c   1.000
_cell.angle_alpha   90.00
_cell.angle_beta   90.00
_cell.angle_gamma   90.00
#
_symmetry.space_group_name_H-M   'P 1'
#
loop_
_entity.id
_entity.type
_entity.pdbx_description
1 polymer ?
#
loop_
_entity_poly.entity_id
_entity_poly.type
_entity_poly.pdbx_seq_one_letter_code
_entity_poly.pdbx_strand_id
1 'polypeptide(L)'
;MTVYLDLRNLFDLFCIVQGVTTAILLFVRSDRASNRWLAWLIGGLTLQVVDYFLSRSGVYYYHRWLYFSPLFFSWSFGPLLYGYVRSRAGQAVPGLRWYWVPVAVQGLFYTVLMVQSLDTKAWFWLNVHKPYTRYVDHYGTCLMVLYAIYRSRPYASERWVRILLNGLTVFYGIAVVEPLVNQAYLPPRWPRFYLTSQILPVFVYVLALIGLLYDRLQKIEKAGRLLPVSADQRRQVLDAIREQELYKDPELTLASLARHLGETPNAVSRIINGGFNQSFNEFINTYRIGEVKRRLAAGDTERLTILALAFDAGFSSKTTFNRVFKEQTGYTPKAYLKMSQITLRDDADLQESDV
;
A
#
# COMPACT_ATOMS: atom_id res chain seq x y z
N MET A 1 14.38 -26.43 -36.30
CA MET A 1 13.40 -26.02 -35.27
C MET A 1 12.99 -24.59 -35.58
N THR A 2 11.81 -24.36 -36.14
CA THR A 2 11.28 -23.00 -36.36
C THR A 2 10.45 -22.62 -35.14
N VAL A 3 10.99 -21.72 -34.31
CA VAL A 3 10.27 -21.09 -33.21
C VAL A 3 9.54 -19.89 -33.80
N TYR A 4 8.22 -19.84 -33.67
CA TYR A 4 7.44 -18.70 -34.15
C TYR A 4 7.61 -17.52 -33.19
N LEU A 5 8.21 -16.43 -33.67
CA LEU A 5 8.41 -15.19 -32.93
C LEU A 5 7.49 -14.11 -33.50
N ASP A 6 6.26 -14.07 -32.99
CA ASP A 6 5.34 -12.96 -33.18
C ASP A 6 5.42 -11.98 -32.00
N LEU A 7 4.73 -10.84 -32.09
CA LEU A 7 4.71 -9.83 -31.03
C LEU A 7 4.25 -10.38 -29.67
N ARG A 8 3.38 -11.41 -29.68
CA ARG A 8 2.87 -12.03 -28.45
C ARG A 8 3.93 -12.92 -27.79
N ASN A 9 4.63 -13.73 -28.57
CA ASN A 9 5.72 -14.57 -28.07
C ASN A 9 6.92 -13.71 -27.59
N LEU A 10 7.20 -12.58 -28.25
CA LEU A 10 8.19 -11.60 -27.77
C LEU A 10 7.77 -10.97 -26.43
N PHE A 11 6.49 -10.65 -26.28
CA PHE A 11 5.94 -10.16 -25.02
C PHE A 11 6.02 -11.22 -23.90
N ASP A 12 5.66 -12.46 -24.20
CA ASP A 12 5.78 -13.59 -23.25
C ASP A 12 7.25 -13.77 -22.83
N LEU A 13 8.22 -13.68 -23.76
CA LEU A 13 9.65 -13.74 -23.45
C LEU A 13 10.10 -12.60 -22.52
N PHE A 14 9.64 -11.37 -22.77
CA PHE A 14 9.90 -10.23 -21.89
C PHE A 14 9.35 -10.49 -20.49
N CYS A 15 8.11 -10.95 -20.37
CA CYS A 15 7.51 -11.30 -19.08
C CYS A 15 8.28 -12.41 -18.36
N ILE A 16 8.79 -13.41 -19.08
CA ILE A 16 9.61 -14.49 -18.52
C ILE A 16 10.91 -13.93 -17.93
N VAL A 17 11.67 -13.15 -18.71
CA VAL A 17 12.94 -12.57 -18.26
C VAL A 17 12.74 -11.68 -17.02
N GLN A 18 11.71 -10.83 -17.05
CA GLN A 18 11.38 -9.96 -15.92
C GLN A 18 10.93 -10.77 -14.69
N GLY A 19 10.08 -11.78 -14.88
CA GLY A 19 9.58 -12.64 -13.80
C GLY A 19 10.70 -13.41 -13.10
N VAL A 20 11.59 -14.05 -13.87
CA VAL A 20 12.76 -14.76 -13.34
C VAL A 20 13.68 -13.79 -12.58
N THR A 21 14.02 -12.65 -13.20
CA THR A 21 14.90 -11.65 -12.57
C THR A 21 14.32 -11.14 -11.25
N THR A 22 13.01 -10.84 -11.22
CA THR A 22 12.32 -10.34 -10.03
C THR A 22 12.25 -11.39 -8.93
N ALA A 23 11.93 -12.64 -9.26
CA ALA A 23 11.91 -13.73 -8.30
C ALA A 23 13.30 -13.95 -7.68
N ILE A 24 14.37 -13.98 -8.49
CA ILE A 24 15.75 -14.11 -8.01
C ILE A 24 16.13 -12.92 -7.11
N LEU A 25 15.82 -11.69 -7.53
CA LEU A 25 16.10 -10.50 -6.71
C LEU A 25 15.40 -10.56 -5.35
N LEU A 26 14.16 -11.03 -5.29
CA LEU A 26 13.43 -11.19 -4.03
C LEU A 26 14.04 -12.27 -3.13
N PHE A 27 14.62 -13.33 -3.69
CA PHE A 27 15.34 -14.33 -2.90
C PHE A 27 16.70 -13.84 -2.39
N VAL A 28 17.46 -13.12 -3.22
CA VAL A 28 18.86 -12.77 -2.92
C VAL A 28 18.98 -11.48 -2.13
N ARG A 29 18.18 -10.45 -2.46
CA ARG A 29 18.34 -9.08 -1.95
C ARG A 29 17.36 -8.72 -0.83
N SER A 30 16.50 -9.64 -0.41
CA SER A 30 15.47 -9.33 0.58
C SER A 30 15.67 -10.02 1.92
N ASP A 31 15.85 -9.21 2.96
CA ASP A 31 15.98 -9.67 4.34
C ASP A 31 14.64 -10.15 4.95
N ARG A 32 13.51 -9.82 4.31
CA ARG A 32 12.18 -10.16 4.85
C ARG A 32 11.74 -11.53 4.38
N ALA A 33 11.36 -12.38 5.35
CA ALA A 33 10.79 -13.70 5.07
C ALA A 33 9.55 -13.65 4.15
N SER A 34 8.75 -12.58 4.19
CA SER A 34 7.60 -12.39 3.31
C SER A 34 7.98 -12.38 1.84
N ASN A 35 9.16 -11.86 1.50
CA ASN A 35 9.55 -11.67 0.10
C ASN A 35 9.92 -13.00 -0.57
N ARG A 36 10.26 -14.04 0.21
CA ARG A 36 10.40 -15.41 -0.30
C ARG A 36 9.07 -16.00 -0.78
N TRP A 37 7.97 -15.75 -0.08
CA TRP A 37 6.64 -16.18 -0.50
C TRP A 37 6.20 -15.47 -1.79
N LEU A 38 6.48 -14.16 -1.87
CA LEU A 38 6.24 -13.39 -3.09
C LEU A 38 7.09 -13.89 -4.25
N ALA A 39 8.36 -14.24 -4.00
CA ALA A 39 9.25 -14.80 -5.02
C ALA A 39 8.72 -16.13 -5.58
N TRP A 40 8.23 -17.03 -4.72
CA TRP A 40 7.58 -18.27 -5.17
C TRP A 40 6.31 -18.01 -5.97
N LEU A 41 5.48 -17.05 -5.56
CA LEU A 41 4.28 -16.66 -6.31
C LEU A 41 4.63 -16.14 -7.71
N ILE A 42 5.62 -15.25 -7.81
CA ILE A 42 6.11 -14.73 -9.09
C ILE A 42 6.73 -15.83 -9.93
N GLY A 43 7.52 -16.72 -9.32
CA GLY A 43 8.10 -17.89 -10.01
C GLY A 43 7.03 -18.78 -10.61
N GLY A 44 5.99 -19.13 -9.85
CA GLY A 44 4.87 -19.94 -10.35
C GLY A 44 4.12 -19.28 -11.51
N LEU A 45 3.86 -17.97 -11.42
CA LEU A 45 3.24 -17.21 -12.51
C LEU A 45 4.16 -17.11 -13.73
N THR A 46 5.46 -16.98 -13.52
CA THR A 46 6.45 -16.97 -14.59
C THR A 46 6.44 -18.31 -15.33
N LEU A 47 6.37 -19.43 -14.61
CA LEU A 47 6.27 -20.76 -15.20
C LEU A 47 4.95 -20.98 -15.98
N GLN A 48 3.86 -20.33 -15.55
CA GLN A 48 2.62 -20.30 -16.33
C GLN A 48 2.81 -19.56 -17.67
N VAL A 49 3.54 -18.43 -17.68
CA VAL A 49 3.87 -17.72 -18.93
C VAL A 49 4.80 -18.55 -19.80
N VAL A 50 5.76 -19.28 -19.21
CA VAL A 50 6.61 -20.23 -19.95
C VAL A 50 5.75 -21.27 -20.66
N ASP A 51 4.77 -21.87 -19.99
CA ASP A 51 3.86 -22.83 -20.63
C ASP A 51 3.11 -22.24 -21.83
N TYR A 52 2.61 -21.00 -21.69
CA TYR A 52 1.96 -20.28 -22.80
C TYR A 52 2.89 -20.03 -23.97
N PHE A 53 4.12 -19.59 -23.69
CA PHE A 53 5.15 -19.41 -24.70
C PHE A 53 5.47 -20.73 -25.41
N LEU A 54 5.70 -21.82 -24.67
CA LEU A 54 6.02 -23.13 -25.25
C LEU A 54 4.89 -23.68 -26.12
N SER A 55 3.64 -23.44 -25.73
CA SER A 55 2.48 -23.84 -26.52
C SER A 55 2.33 -23.01 -27.81
N ARG A 56 2.53 -21.69 -27.76
CA ARG A 56 2.29 -20.79 -28.91
C ARG A 56 3.44 -20.73 -29.90
N SER A 57 4.67 -20.83 -29.41
CA SER A 57 5.89 -20.78 -30.23
C SER A 57 6.11 -22.06 -31.06
N GLY A 58 5.29 -23.09 -30.84
CA GLY A 58 5.38 -24.38 -31.52
C GLY A 58 6.37 -25.36 -30.86
N VAL A 59 6.98 -25.02 -29.73
CA VAL A 59 7.95 -25.91 -29.06
C VAL A 59 7.32 -27.24 -28.65
N TYR A 60 6.10 -27.23 -28.10
CA TYR A 60 5.38 -28.46 -27.79
C TYR A 60 5.04 -29.32 -29.02
N TYR A 61 4.94 -28.72 -30.21
CA TYR A 61 4.69 -29.46 -31.44
C TYR A 61 5.91 -30.31 -31.84
N TYR A 62 7.11 -29.76 -31.71
CA TYR A 62 8.37 -30.45 -32.01
C TYR A 62 8.83 -31.36 -30.87
N HIS A 63 8.57 -30.99 -29.62
CA HIS A 63 8.96 -31.75 -28.43
C HIS A 63 7.72 -32.27 -27.71
N ARG A 64 7.04 -33.22 -28.34
CA ARG A 64 5.75 -33.75 -27.88
C ARG A 64 5.80 -34.42 -26.49
N TRP A 65 6.98 -34.84 -26.04
CA TRP A 65 7.19 -35.39 -24.70
C TRP A 65 6.93 -34.35 -23.59
N LEU A 66 7.11 -33.05 -23.88
CA LEU A 66 6.83 -31.94 -22.96
C LEU A 66 5.34 -31.66 -22.76
N TYR A 67 4.46 -32.28 -23.55
CA TYR A 67 3.03 -32.03 -23.44
C TYR A 67 2.50 -32.49 -22.07
N PHE A 68 1.70 -31.62 -21.42
CA PHE A 68 1.27 -31.73 -20.02
C PHE A 68 2.40 -31.73 -18.98
N SER A 69 3.57 -31.17 -19.32
CA SER A 69 4.62 -30.97 -18.32
C SER A 69 4.07 -30.15 -17.14
N PRO A 70 4.25 -30.60 -15.88
CA PRO A 70 3.77 -29.91 -14.69
C PRO A 70 4.66 -28.71 -14.35
N LEU A 71 4.81 -27.77 -15.31
CA LEU A 71 5.67 -26.60 -15.17
C LEU A 71 5.14 -25.63 -14.13
N PHE A 72 3.83 -25.48 -14.03
CA PHE A 72 3.19 -24.60 -13.06
C PHE A 72 1.99 -25.29 -12.40
N PHE A 73 1.70 -24.86 -11.17
CA PHE A 73 0.55 -25.33 -10.41
C PHE A 73 -0.33 -24.12 -10.08
N SER A 74 -1.32 -23.85 -10.90
CA SER A 74 -2.13 -22.63 -10.74
C SER A 74 -2.86 -22.57 -9.40
N TRP A 75 -3.20 -23.72 -8.82
CA TRP A 75 -3.85 -23.79 -7.51
C TRP A 75 -2.91 -23.39 -6.37
N SER A 76 -1.59 -23.33 -6.60
CA SER A 76 -0.61 -22.85 -5.62
C SER A 76 -0.68 -21.33 -5.39
N PHE A 77 -1.24 -20.55 -6.33
CA PHE A 77 -1.25 -19.09 -6.23
C PHE A 77 -2.01 -18.59 -4.98
N GLY A 78 -3.11 -19.26 -4.61
CA GLY A 78 -3.85 -18.95 -3.39
C GLY A 78 -3.01 -19.15 -2.11
N PRO A 79 -2.52 -20.37 -1.83
CA PRO A 79 -1.66 -20.65 -0.68
C PRO A 79 -0.41 -19.77 -0.62
N LEU A 80 0.24 -19.49 -1.76
CA LEU A 80 1.40 -18.61 -1.83
C LEU A 80 1.05 -17.15 -1.49
N LEU A 81 -0.06 -16.63 -2.01
CA LEU A 81 -0.57 -15.30 -1.67
C LEU A 81 -0.92 -15.19 -0.17
N TYR A 82 -1.58 -16.20 0.38
CA TYR A 82 -1.93 -16.24 1.80
C TYR A 82 -0.69 -16.27 2.69
N GLY A 83 0.31 -17.11 2.33
CA GLY A 83 1.60 -17.16 3.01
C GLY A 83 2.34 -15.83 2.96
N TYR A 84 2.30 -15.15 1.82
CA TYR A 84 2.86 -13.81 1.67
C TYR A 84 2.23 -12.80 2.63
N VAL A 85 0.89 -12.67 2.62
CA VAL A 85 0.20 -11.68 3.46
C VAL A 85 0.40 -11.97 4.95
N ARG A 86 0.33 -13.23 5.37
CA ARG A 86 0.56 -13.59 6.78
C ARG A 86 1.99 -13.36 7.23
N SER A 87 2.96 -13.82 6.44
CA SER A 87 4.37 -13.61 6.75
C SER A 87 4.69 -12.11 6.84
N ARG A 88 4.04 -11.28 6.02
CA ARG A 88 4.21 -9.84 6.07
C ARG A 88 3.59 -9.19 7.30
N ALA A 89 2.46 -9.72 7.77
CA ALA A 89 1.85 -9.31 9.03
C ALA A 89 2.61 -9.80 10.29
N GLY A 90 3.79 -10.41 10.14
CA GLY A 90 4.56 -11.00 11.25
C GLY A 90 3.89 -12.23 11.86
N GLN A 91 2.88 -12.80 11.19
CA GLN A 91 2.12 -13.95 11.67
C GLN A 91 2.77 -15.25 11.16
N ALA A 92 2.74 -16.29 11.99
CA ALA A 92 3.20 -17.61 11.58
C ALA A 92 2.40 -18.10 10.36
N VAL A 93 3.07 -18.46 9.27
CA VAL A 93 2.41 -19.05 8.12
C VAL A 93 2.05 -20.50 8.50
N PRO A 94 0.78 -20.93 8.38
CA PRO A 94 0.45 -22.31 8.65
C PRO A 94 1.21 -23.18 7.64
N GLY A 95 1.86 -24.24 8.11
CA GLY A 95 2.68 -25.14 7.28
C GLY A 95 1.88 -25.89 6.21
N LEU A 96 2.37 -27.06 5.78
CA LEU A 96 1.74 -27.92 4.78
C LEU A 96 0.39 -28.49 5.30
N ARG A 97 -0.65 -27.66 5.33
CA ARG A 97 -2.01 -27.98 5.76
C ARG A 97 -2.90 -28.29 4.56
N TRP A 98 -4.18 -28.57 4.81
CA TRP A 98 -5.25 -28.82 3.83
C TRP A 98 -5.25 -27.92 2.59
N TYR A 99 -4.76 -26.67 2.67
CA TYR A 99 -4.63 -25.75 1.54
C TYR A 99 -3.66 -26.21 0.44
N TRP A 100 -2.69 -27.08 0.76
CA TRP A 100 -1.74 -27.61 -0.22
C TRP A 100 -2.20 -28.94 -0.84
N VAL A 101 -3.21 -29.59 -0.26
CA VAL A 101 -3.74 -30.87 -0.78
C VAL A 101 -4.23 -30.71 -2.23
N PRO A 102 -5.05 -29.69 -2.58
CA PRO A 102 -5.44 -29.50 -3.99
C PRO A 102 -4.23 -29.33 -4.91
N VAL A 103 -3.20 -28.59 -4.48
CA VAL A 103 -1.98 -28.34 -5.27
C VAL A 103 -1.22 -29.65 -5.51
N ALA A 104 -1.07 -30.49 -4.49
CA ALA A 104 -0.43 -31.79 -4.61
C ALA A 104 -1.21 -32.73 -5.52
N VAL A 105 -2.56 -32.74 -5.41
CA VAL A 105 -3.43 -33.52 -6.29
C VAL A 105 -3.29 -33.06 -7.74
N GLN A 106 -3.31 -31.74 -7.99
CA GLN A 106 -3.09 -31.19 -9.33
C GLN A 106 -1.72 -31.62 -9.89
N GLY A 107 -0.67 -31.51 -9.08
CA GLY A 107 0.68 -31.87 -9.52
C GLY A 107 0.87 -33.35 -9.79
N LEU A 108 0.33 -34.22 -8.92
CA LEU A 108 0.35 -35.67 -9.14
C LEU A 108 -0.40 -36.03 -10.41
N PHE A 109 -1.58 -35.45 -10.62
CA PHE A 109 -2.40 -35.70 -11.81
C PHE A 109 -1.64 -35.39 -13.10
N TYR A 110 -1.03 -34.20 -13.21
CA TYR A 110 -0.27 -33.83 -14.41
C TYR A 110 1.04 -34.61 -14.56
N THR A 111 1.69 -34.99 -13.46
CA THR A 111 2.89 -35.83 -13.52
C THR A 111 2.57 -37.21 -14.09
N VAL A 112 1.47 -37.83 -13.63
CA VAL A 112 1.00 -39.11 -14.16
C VAL A 112 0.63 -38.98 -15.64
N LEU A 113 -0.01 -37.88 -16.04
CA LEU A 113 -0.38 -37.63 -17.43
C LEU A 113 0.85 -37.38 -18.34
N MET A 114 1.87 -36.70 -17.83
CA MET A 114 3.11 -36.39 -18.56
C MET A 114 3.88 -37.64 -18.98
N VAL A 115 3.83 -38.72 -18.19
CA VAL A 115 4.54 -39.97 -18.52
C VAL A 115 3.75 -40.91 -19.44
N GLN A 116 2.49 -40.59 -19.75
CA GLN A 116 1.67 -41.39 -20.65
C GLN A 116 2.12 -41.29 -22.12
N SER A 117 1.68 -42.25 -22.93
CA SER A 117 1.87 -42.23 -24.38
C SER A 117 1.29 -40.96 -25.02
N LEU A 118 1.82 -40.59 -26.18
CA LEU A 118 1.32 -39.43 -26.93
C LEU A 118 -0.16 -39.60 -27.31
N ASP A 119 -0.58 -40.80 -27.68
CA ASP A 119 -1.97 -41.08 -28.06
C ASP A 119 -2.92 -40.89 -26.87
N THR A 120 -2.53 -41.35 -25.68
CA THR A 120 -3.27 -41.11 -24.44
C THR A 120 -3.37 -39.63 -24.13
N LYS A 121 -2.27 -38.88 -24.26
CA LYS A 121 -2.26 -37.42 -24.05
C LYS A 121 -3.15 -36.70 -25.05
N ALA A 122 -3.09 -37.06 -26.33
CA ALA A 122 -3.90 -36.46 -27.38
C ALA A 122 -5.39 -36.76 -27.19
N TRP A 123 -5.73 -38.01 -26.86
CA TRP A 123 -7.09 -38.41 -26.54
C TRP A 123 -7.61 -37.64 -25.32
N PHE A 124 -6.82 -37.59 -24.24
CA PHE A 124 -7.19 -36.85 -23.04
C PHE A 124 -7.38 -35.36 -23.33
N TRP A 125 -6.49 -34.75 -24.12
CA TRP A 125 -6.61 -33.35 -24.49
C TRP A 125 -7.95 -33.04 -25.18
N LEU A 126 -8.31 -33.85 -26.19
CA LEU A 126 -9.49 -33.63 -27.02
C LEU A 126 -10.79 -33.97 -26.29
N ASN A 127 -10.82 -35.08 -25.56
CA ASN A 127 -12.04 -35.63 -24.98
C ASN A 127 -12.27 -35.25 -23.51
N VAL A 128 -11.23 -34.85 -22.79
CA VAL A 128 -11.31 -34.62 -21.33
C VAL A 128 -10.83 -33.21 -20.95
N HIS A 129 -9.62 -32.82 -21.34
CA HIS A 129 -9.03 -31.54 -20.94
C HIS A 129 -9.78 -30.35 -21.52
N LYS A 130 -9.89 -30.30 -22.85
CA LYS A 130 -10.54 -29.20 -23.58
C LYS A 130 -12.01 -29.03 -23.22
N PRO A 131 -12.84 -30.08 -23.09
CA PRO A 131 -14.24 -29.90 -22.69
C PRO A 131 -14.41 -29.66 -21.18
N TYR A 132 -13.57 -30.26 -20.31
CA TYR A 132 -13.85 -30.28 -18.87
C TYR A 132 -12.68 -29.76 -18.04
N THR A 133 -11.52 -30.44 -18.02
CA THR A 133 -10.57 -30.21 -16.93
C THR A 133 -9.94 -28.81 -16.98
N ARG A 134 -9.77 -28.19 -18.15
CA ARG A 134 -9.30 -26.80 -18.23
C ARG A 134 -10.20 -25.81 -17.47
N TYR A 135 -11.50 -26.09 -17.41
CA TYR A 135 -12.45 -25.27 -16.65
C TYR A 135 -12.30 -25.57 -15.16
N VAL A 136 -12.10 -26.84 -14.79
CA VAL A 136 -11.79 -27.23 -13.41
C VAL A 136 -10.51 -26.54 -12.92
N ASP A 137 -9.46 -26.50 -13.74
CA ASP A 137 -8.21 -25.79 -13.42
C ASP A 137 -8.45 -24.29 -13.23
N HIS A 138 -9.17 -23.66 -14.18
CA HIS A 138 -9.46 -22.24 -14.16
C HIS A 138 -10.31 -21.84 -12.94
N TYR A 139 -11.47 -22.48 -12.75
CA TYR A 139 -12.36 -22.21 -11.62
C TYR A 139 -11.74 -22.59 -10.29
N GLY A 140 -10.99 -23.69 -10.23
CA GLY A 140 -10.22 -24.08 -9.05
C GLY A 140 -9.17 -23.03 -8.69
N THR A 141 -8.48 -22.46 -9.68
CA THR A 141 -7.52 -21.35 -9.47
C THR A 141 -8.23 -20.11 -8.89
N CYS A 142 -9.34 -19.69 -9.52
CA CYS A 142 -10.12 -18.56 -9.04
C CYS A 142 -10.61 -18.79 -7.60
N LEU A 143 -11.14 -19.96 -7.30
CA LEU A 143 -11.61 -20.33 -5.97
C LEU A 143 -10.47 -20.27 -4.95
N MET A 144 -9.33 -20.89 -5.25
CA MET A 144 -8.16 -20.93 -4.37
C MET A 144 -7.63 -19.52 -4.07
N VAL A 145 -7.55 -18.65 -5.07
CA VAL A 145 -7.08 -17.27 -4.90
C VAL A 145 -8.11 -16.41 -4.14
N LEU A 146 -9.39 -16.46 -4.51
CA LEU A 146 -10.44 -15.69 -3.84
C LEU A 146 -10.61 -16.11 -2.37
N TYR A 147 -10.55 -17.42 -2.10
CA TYR A 147 -10.56 -17.94 -0.73
C TYR A 147 -9.33 -17.47 0.06
N ALA A 148 -8.14 -17.51 -0.55
CA ALA A 148 -6.93 -16.98 0.06
C ALA A 148 -7.04 -15.48 0.35
N ILE A 149 -7.63 -14.69 -0.55
CA ILE A 149 -7.87 -13.26 -0.33
C ILE A 149 -8.80 -13.05 0.87
N TYR A 150 -9.95 -13.73 0.91
CA TYR A 150 -10.89 -13.68 2.03
C TYR A 150 -10.19 -13.96 3.37
N ARG A 151 -9.41 -15.04 3.45
CA ARG A 151 -8.64 -15.40 4.65
C ARG A 151 -7.50 -14.44 4.98
N SER A 152 -6.98 -13.72 3.99
CA SER A 152 -5.89 -12.75 4.15
C SER A 152 -6.35 -11.39 4.66
N ARG A 153 -7.64 -11.03 4.49
CA ARG A 153 -8.18 -9.70 4.82
C ARG A 153 -7.86 -9.24 6.26
N PRO A 154 -7.99 -10.08 7.31
CA PRO A 154 -7.68 -9.65 8.68
C PRO A 154 -6.21 -9.29 8.91
N TYR A 155 -5.30 -9.82 8.08
CA TYR A 155 -3.86 -9.63 8.21
C TYR A 155 -3.31 -8.48 7.34
N ALA A 156 -4.13 -7.88 6.49
CA ALA A 156 -3.73 -6.82 5.56
C ALA A 156 -3.69 -5.44 6.25
N SER A 157 -2.69 -5.24 7.11
CA SER A 157 -2.49 -3.97 7.85
C SER A 157 -2.02 -2.83 6.94
N GLU A 158 -1.12 -3.12 6.00
CA GLU A 158 -0.52 -2.13 5.11
C GLU A 158 -1.50 -1.71 3.99
N ARG A 159 -1.58 -0.40 3.71
CA ARG A 159 -2.50 0.16 2.71
C ARG A 159 -2.32 -0.49 1.33
N TRP A 160 -1.09 -0.69 0.90
CA TRP A 160 -0.81 -1.25 -0.44
C TRP A 160 -1.21 -2.73 -0.51
N VAL A 161 -1.09 -3.51 0.58
CA VAL A 161 -1.59 -4.91 0.64
C VAL A 161 -3.10 -4.93 0.46
N ARG A 162 -3.83 -4.00 1.07
CA ARG A 162 -5.28 -3.88 0.87
C ARG A 162 -5.65 -3.54 -0.57
N ILE A 163 -4.91 -2.61 -1.20
CA ILE A 163 -5.09 -2.25 -2.61
C ILE A 163 -4.84 -3.47 -3.49
N LEU A 164 -3.79 -4.24 -3.24
CA LEU A 164 -3.52 -5.51 -3.92
C LEU A 164 -4.70 -6.47 -3.80
N LEU A 165 -5.13 -6.76 -2.57
CA LEU A 165 -6.19 -7.75 -2.35
C LEU A 165 -7.48 -7.33 -3.04
N ASN A 166 -7.82 -6.03 -3.02
CA ASN A 166 -8.96 -5.49 -3.77
C ASN A 166 -8.79 -5.66 -5.29
N GLY A 167 -7.62 -5.31 -5.82
CA GLY A 167 -7.32 -5.46 -7.25
C GLY A 167 -7.42 -6.91 -7.71
N LEU A 168 -6.86 -7.85 -6.94
CA LEU A 168 -7.00 -9.28 -7.21
C LEU A 168 -8.43 -9.78 -7.06
N THR A 169 -9.21 -9.28 -6.09
CA THR A 169 -10.64 -9.62 -5.97
C THR A 169 -11.40 -9.22 -7.24
N VAL A 170 -11.20 -8.01 -7.75
CA VAL A 170 -11.84 -7.55 -8.99
C VAL A 170 -11.35 -8.39 -10.18
N PHE A 171 -10.03 -8.58 -10.31
CA PHE A 171 -9.43 -9.34 -11.39
C PHE A 171 -9.99 -10.77 -11.46
N TYR A 172 -9.95 -11.50 -10.35
CA TYR A 172 -10.44 -12.88 -10.30
C TYR A 172 -11.97 -12.96 -10.33
N GLY A 173 -12.68 -11.93 -9.86
CA GLY A 173 -14.13 -11.82 -10.02
C GLY A 173 -14.53 -11.76 -11.50
N ILE A 174 -13.81 -10.97 -12.31
CA ILE A 174 -14.00 -10.93 -13.77
C ILE A 174 -13.58 -12.27 -14.39
N ALA A 175 -12.44 -12.82 -13.98
CA ALA A 175 -11.91 -14.07 -14.51
C ALA A 175 -12.87 -15.26 -14.37
N VAL A 176 -13.66 -15.32 -13.29
CA VAL A 176 -14.69 -16.37 -13.11
C VAL A 176 -15.73 -16.34 -14.24
N VAL A 177 -16.08 -15.17 -14.75
CA VAL A 177 -17.16 -15.02 -15.74
C VAL A 177 -16.64 -15.19 -17.18
N GLU A 178 -15.34 -15.01 -17.41
CA GLU A 178 -14.73 -15.10 -18.74
C GLU A 178 -15.09 -16.36 -19.54
N PRO A 179 -14.98 -17.60 -19.01
CA PRO A 179 -15.23 -18.78 -19.83
C PRO A 179 -16.69 -18.87 -20.30
N LEU A 180 -17.63 -18.36 -19.48
CA LEU A 180 -19.05 -18.26 -19.82
C LEU A 180 -19.29 -17.23 -20.93
N VAL A 181 -18.66 -16.05 -20.81
CA VAL A 181 -18.75 -14.99 -21.84
C VAL A 181 -18.17 -15.47 -23.16
N ASN A 182 -17.00 -16.11 -23.13
CA ASN A 182 -16.39 -16.69 -24.33
C ASN A 182 -17.28 -17.75 -24.98
N GLN A 183 -18.06 -18.51 -24.20
CA GLN A 183 -18.96 -19.53 -24.74
C GLN A 183 -20.27 -18.95 -25.27
N ALA A 184 -20.83 -17.95 -24.60
CA ALA A 184 -22.12 -17.36 -24.95
C ALA A 184 -22.03 -16.39 -26.14
N TYR A 185 -20.91 -15.66 -26.26
CA TYR A 185 -20.82 -14.52 -27.18
C TYR A 185 -19.78 -14.66 -28.30
N LEU A 186 -18.78 -15.55 -28.16
CA LEU A 186 -17.77 -15.72 -29.21
C LEU A 186 -18.08 -16.93 -30.09
N PRO A 187 -18.06 -16.76 -31.43
CA PRO A 187 -18.19 -17.87 -32.37
C PRO A 187 -17.09 -18.93 -32.13
N PRO A 188 -17.36 -20.22 -32.40
CA PRO A 188 -16.39 -21.30 -32.14
C PRO A 188 -15.01 -21.13 -32.79
N ARG A 189 -14.95 -20.41 -33.92
CA ARG A 189 -13.72 -20.15 -34.68
C ARG A 189 -12.95 -18.91 -34.20
N TRP A 190 -13.55 -18.09 -33.34
CA TRP A 190 -12.92 -16.87 -32.86
C TRP A 190 -11.91 -17.18 -31.74
N PRO A 191 -10.80 -16.42 -31.65
CA PRO A 191 -9.87 -16.55 -30.55
C PRO A 191 -10.60 -16.27 -29.23
N ARG A 192 -10.52 -17.21 -28.29
CA ARG A 192 -11.04 -16.99 -26.93
C ARG A 192 -10.08 -16.08 -26.16
N PHE A 193 -10.64 -15.15 -25.41
CA PHE A 193 -9.88 -14.20 -24.60
C PHE A 193 -9.90 -14.63 -23.14
N TYR A 194 -8.73 -14.81 -22.56
CA TYR A 194 -8.57 -15.12 -21.14
C TYR A 194 -7.66 -14.08 -20.51
N LEU A 195 -8.19 -13.16 -19.69
CA LEU A 195 -7.38 -12.07 -19.08
C LEU A 195 -6.32 -12.66 -18.15
N THR A 196 -6.62 -13.81 -17.54
CA THR A 196 -5.70 -14.62 -16.74
C THR A 196 -4.43 -15.01 -17.49
N SER A 197 -4.47 -15.12 -18.81
CA SER A 197 -3.32 -15.52 -19.62
C SER A 197 -2.43 -14.37 -20.08
N GLN A 198 -2.94 -13.13 -20.12
CA GLN A 198 -2.20 -11.99 -20.68
C GLN A 198 -1.93 -10.88 -19.67
N ILE A 199 -2.85 -10.65 -18.74
CA ILE A 199 -2.80 -9.49 -17.83
C ILE A 199 -2.28 -9.89 -16.45
N LEU A 200 -2.57 -11.11 -16.00
CA LEU A 200 -2.14 -11.59 -14.68
C LEU A 200 -0.62 -11.48 -14.45
N PRO A 201 0.25 -11.85 -15.41
CA PRO A 201 1.70 -11.73 -15.22
C PRO A 201 2.16 -10.28 -15.06
N VAL A 202 1.62 -9.36 -15.86
CA VAL A 202 1.89 -7.93 -15.78
C VAL A 202 1.42 -7.37 -14.44
N PHE A 203 0.20 -7.73 -14.04
CA PHE A 203 -0.41 -7.26 -12.80
C PHE A 203 0.41 -7.68 -11.57
N VAL A 204 0.85 -8.94 -11.52
CA VAL A 204 1.64 -9.44 -10.39
C VAL A 204 3.09 -8.95 -10.44
N TYR A 205 3.65 -8.70 -11.62
CA TYR A 205 4.94 -8.01 -11.75
C TYR A 205 4.89 -6.57 -11.21
N VAL A 206 3.90 -5.78 -11.63
CA VAL A 206 3.70 -4.40 -11.14
C VAL A 206 3.56 -4.40 -9.62
N LEU A 207 2.84 -5.38 -9.08
CA LEU A 207 2.72 -5.55 -7.65
C LEU A 207 4.07 -5.82 -6.96
N ALA A 208 4.88 -6.72 -7.51
CA ALA A 208 6.20 -7.04 -6.96
C ALA A 208 7.11 -5.81 -6.92
N LEU A 209 7.09 -5.01 -7.99
CA LEU A 209 7.81 -3.76 -8.09
C LEU A 209 7.32 -2.76 -7.03
N ILE A 210 6.00 -2.59 -6.88
CA ILE A 210 5.41 -1.71 -5.86
C ILE A 210 5.84 -2.16 -4.46
N GLY A 211 5.80 -3.46 -4.15
CA GLY A 211 6.25 -3.99 -2.85
C GLY A 211 7.72 -3.67 -2.56
N LEU A 212 8.61 -3.85 -3.55
CA LEU A 212 10.03 -3.52 -3.45
C LEU A 212 10.29 -2.02 -3.27
N LEU A 213 9.58 -1.18 -4.04
CA LEU A 213 9.69 0.26 -3.96
C LEU A 213 9.13 0.79 -2.63
N TYR A 214 8.01 0.25 -2.16
CA TYR A 214 7.38 0.65 -0.90
C TYR A 214 8.30 0.41 0.30
N ASP A 215 8.96 -0.76 0.35
CA ASP A 215 9.92 -1.06 1.42
C ASP A 215 11.15 -0.14 1.39
N ARG A 216 11.62 0.27 0.20
CA ARG A 216 12.67 1.30 0.09
C ARG A 216 12.18 2.67 0.55
N LEU A 217 11.00 3.09 0.12
CA LEU A 217 10.43 4.39 0.48
C LEU A 217 10.28 4.51 2.00
N GLN A 218 9.78 3.46 2.67
CA GLN A 218 9.71 3.45 4.14
C GLN A 218 11.09 3.49 4.82
N LYS A 219 12.09 2.77 4.29
CA LYS A 219 13.46 2.81 4.83
C LYS A 219 14.05 4.22 4.71
N ILE A 220 13.88 4.87 3.55
CA ILE A 220 14.33 6.26 3.30
C ILE A 220 13.60 7.23 4.23
N GLU A 221 12.28 7.11 4.37
CA GLU A 221 11.49 7.99 5.25
C GLU A 221 11.93 7.85 6.73
N LYS A 222 12.14 6.63 7.21
CA LYS A 222 12.63 6.38 8.57
C LYS A 222 14.06 6.91 8.77
N ALA A 223 14.96 6.66 7.83
CA ALA A 223 16.32 7.18 7.89
C ALA A 223 16.35 8.72 7.90
N GLY A 224 15.52 9.35 7.09
CA GLY A 224 15.35 10.81 7.09
C GLY A 224 14.86 11.35 8.43
N ARG A 225 13.90 10.69 9.10
CA ARG A 225 13.41 11.10 10.42
C ARG A 225 14.45 10.98 11.55
N LEU A 226 15.43 10.08 11.42
CA LEU A 226 16.45 9.82 12.43
C LEU A 226 17.67 10.74 12.33
N LEU A 227 17.75 11.58 11.29
CA LEU A 227 18.82 12.57 11.22
C LEU A 227 18.70 13.56 12.39
N PRO A 228 19.75 13.71 13.22
CA PRO A 228 19.70 14.62 14.35
C PRO A 228 19.44 16.04 13.87
N VAL A 229 18.42 16.68 14.45
CA VAL A 229 18.10 18.07 14.16
C VAL A 229 19.14 18.95 14.87
N SER A 230 19.91 19.72 14.10
CA SER A 230 20.90 20.64 14.66
C SER A 230 20.24 21.73 15.52
N ALA A 231 21.01 22.31 16.44
CA ALA A 231 20.54 23.46 17.22
C ALA A 231 20.20 24.65 16.29
N ASP A 232 21.00 24.87 15.24
CA ASP A 232 20.81 25.95 14.28
C ASP A 232 19.51 25.83 13.48
N GLN A 233 19.17 24.61 13.03
CA GLN A 233 17.90 24.36 12.34
C GLN A 233 16.68 24.63 13.23
N ARG A 234 16.76 24.25 14.52
CA ARG A 234 15.69 24.57 15.49
C ARG A 234 15.57 26.06 15.69
N ARG A 235 16.70 26.76 15.78
CA ARG A 235 16.76 28.20 15.95
C ARG A 235 16.16 28.93 14.75
N GLN A 236 16.53 28.58 13.52
CA GLN A 236 15.95 29.18 12.31
C GLN A 236 14.42 29.08 12.25
N VAL A 237 13.86 27.92 12.61
CA VAL A 237 12.40 27.76 12.69
C VAL A 237 11.80 28.62 13.80
N LEU A 238 12.44 28.70 14.97
CA LEU A 238 11.98 29.54 16.07
C LEU A 238 12.04 31.02 15.72
N ASP A 239 13.10 31.49 15.08
CA ASP A 239 13.28 32.89 14.70
C ASP A 239 12.21 33.30 13.67
N ALA A 240 11.97 32.45 12.67
CA ALA A 240 10.91 32.68 11.69
C ALA A 240 9.51 32.71 12.34
N ILE A 241 9.23 31.88 13.33
CA ILE A 241 7.91 31.86 13.97
C ILE A 241 7.77 32.95 15.03
N ARG A 242 8.75 33.15 15.91
CA ARG A 242 8.68 34.07 17.05
C ARG A 242 9.03 35.50 16.67
N GLU A 243 10.18 35.71 16.04
CA GLU A 243 10.67 37.08 15.78
C GLU A 243 9.92 37.75 14.63
N GLN A 244 9.51 36.96 13.64
CA GLN A 244 8.79 37.47 12.47
C GLN A 244 7.27 37.25 12.56
N GLU A 245 6.81 36.71 13.70
CA GLU A 245 5.40 36.47 14.02
C GLU A 245 4.60 35.75 12.92
N LEU A 246 5.24 34.89 12.12
CA LEU A 246 4.60 34.23 10.98
C LEU A 246 3.36 33.40 11.37
N TYR A 247 3.24 33.00 12.64
CA TYR A 247 2.04 32.33 13.14
C TYR A 247 0.77 33.19 13.02
N LYS A 248 0.88 34.53 12.94
CA LYS A 248 -0.27 35.42 12.75
C LYS A 248 -0.85 35.38 11.34
N ASP A 249 -0.12 34.86 10.35
CA ASP A 249 -0.65 34.68 9.00
C ASP A 249 -1.64 33.48 8.97
N PRO A 250 -2.94 33.71 8.68
CA PRO A 250 -3.92 32.63 8.60
C PRO A 250 -3.68 31.67 7.43
N GLU A 251 -2.97 32.11 6.39
CA GLU A 251 -2.60 31.34 5.21
C GLU A 251 -1.23 30.66 5.36
N LEU A 252 -0.62 30.72 6.55
CA LEU A 252 0.64 30.04 6.81
C LEU A 252 0.48 28.53 6.63
N THR A 253 1.22 27.99 5.66
CA THR A 253 1.31 26.56 5.40
C THR A 253 2.74 26.07 5.61
N LEU A 254 2.91 24.77 5.78
CA LEU A 254 4.23 24.15 5.81
C LEU A 254 5.05 24.49 4.55
N ALA A 255 4.39 24.63 3.40
CA ALA A 255 5.02 24.98 2.14
C ALA A 255 5.45 26.46 2.06
N SER A 256 4.69 27.39 2.63
CA SER A 256 5.13 28.79 2.72
C SER A 256 6.28 28.96 3.72
N LEU A 257 6.22 28.30 4.88
CA LEU A 257 7.33 28.30 5.84
C LEU A 257 8.61 27.69 5.25
N ALA A 258 8.49 26.60 4.49
CA ALA A 258 9.63 25.99 3.81
C ALA A 258 10.28 26.93 2.79
N ARG A 259 9.47 27.60 1.96
CA ARG A 259 9.98 28.61 1.02
C ARG A 259 10.69 29.76 1.75
N HIS A 260 10.12 30.21 2.87
CA HIS A 260 10.70 31.27 3.69
C HIS A 260 12.08 30.89 4.27
N LEU A 261 12.22 29.64 4.70
CA LEU A 261 13.48 29.12 5.26
C LEU A 261 14.49 28.67 4.20
N GLY A 262 14.15 28.74 2.91
CA GLY A 262 14.99 28.20 1.83
C GLY A 262 15.09 26.67 1.84
N GLU A 263 14.11 25.99 2.42
CA GLU A 263 14.10 24.56 2.70
C GLU A 263 12.95 23.84 1.97
N THR A 264 12.96 22.51 1.99
CA THR A 264 11.83 21.72 1.48
C THR A 264 10.75 21.52 2.55
N PRO A 265 9.46 21.36 2.20
CA PRO A 265 8.40 21.10 3.19
C PRO A 265 8.69 19.86 4.05
N ASN A 266 9.28 18.82 3.46
CA ASN A 266 9.70 17.62 4.18
C ASN A 266 10.82 17.92 5.19
N ALA A 267 11.77 18.80 4.85
CA ALA A 267 12.84 19.21 5.76
C ALA A 267 12.30 19.99 6.96
N VAL A 268 11.43 20.98 6.73
CA VAL A 268 10.81 21.76 7.81
C VAL A 268 9.92 20.88 8.70
N SER A 269 9.11 19.99 8.11
CA SER A 269 8.30 19.05 8.89
C SER A 269 9.16 18.14 9.76
N ARG A 270 10.29 17.66 9.25
CA ARG A 270 11.26 16.88 10.00
C ARG A 270 11.90 17.67 11.13
N ILE A 271 12.30 18.93 10.89
CA ILE A 271 12.86 19.80 11.93
C ILE A 271 11.84 20.03 13.03
N ILE A 272 10.57 20.28 12.68
CA ILE A 272 9.53 20.54 13.69
C ILE A 272 9.20 19.28 14.49
N ASN A 273 8.93 18.16 13.81
CA ASN A 273 8.62 16.89 14.49
C ASN A 273 9.81 16.37 15.31
N GLY A 274 11.03 16.40 14.76
CA GLY A 274 12.23 15.89 15.44
C GLY A 274 12.77 16.84 16.50
N GLY A 275 12.57 18.15 16.34
CA GLY A 275 13.10 19.18 17.23
C GLY A 275 12.16 19.59 18.36
N PHE A 276 10.84 19.54 18.13
CA PHE A 276 9.81 19.98 19.09
C PHE A 276 8.79 18.90 19.43
N ASN A 277 8.85 17.71 18.81
CA ASN A 277 7.91 16.60 19.01
C ASN A 277 6.44 16.99 18.78
N GLN A 278 6.20 17.83 17.77
CA GLN A 278 4.90 18.34 17.39
C GLN A 278 4.73 18.29 15.88
N SER A 279 3.50 18.10 15.40
CA SER A 279 3.18 18.38 14.00
C SER A 279 3.25 19.89 13.72
N PHE A 280 3.43 20.27 12.44
CA PHE A 280 3.43 21.69 12.03
C PHE A 280 2.21 22.47 12.58
N ASN A 281 1.02 21.89 12.46
CA ASN A 281 -0.20 22.54 12.93
C ASN A 281 -0.22 22.72 14.45
N GLU A 282 0.21 21.71 15.22
CA GLU A 282 0.30 21.80 16.68
C GLU A 282 1.34 22.85 17.12
N PHE A 283 2.48 22.87 16.43
CA PHE A 283 3.56 23.83 16.68
C PHE A 283 3.06 25.27 16.49
N ILE A 284 2.49 25.59 15.32
CA ILE A 284 1.95 26.93 15.05
C ILE A 284 0.82 27.28 16.02
N ASN A 285 -0.11 26.37 16.26
CA ASN A 285 -1.24 26.61 17.16
C ASN A 285 -0.80 26.92 18.59
N THR A 286 0.31 26.33 19.07
CA THR A 286 0.89 26.66 20.38
C THR A 286 1.25 28.14 20.49
N TYR A 287 1.83 28.71 19.43
CA TYR A 287 2.14 30.14 19.36
C TYR A 287 0.88 31.01 19.26
N ARG A 288 -0.09 30.61 18.42
CA ARG A 288 -1.35 31.35 18.27
C ARG A 288 -2.13 31.43 19.59
N ILE A 289 -2.24 30.32 20.32
CA ILE A 289 -2.91 30.28 21.63
C ILE A 289 -2.11 31.04 22.68
N GLY A 290 -0.79 30.93 22.65
CA GLY A 290 0.10 31.72 23.52
C GLY A 290 -0.12 33.21 23.36
N GLU A 291 -0.25 33.69 22.12
CA GLU A 291 -0.53 35.10 21.83
C GLU A 291 -1.91 35.53 22.33
N VAL A 292 -2.95 34.72 22.11
CA VAL A 292 -4.28 35.01 22.66
C VAL A 292 -4.21 35.12 24.19
N LYS A 293 -3.57 34.16 24.87
CA LYS A 293 -3.41 34.19 26.33
C LYS A 293 -2.66 35.44 26.81
N ARG A 294 -1.57 35.82 26.11
CA ARG A 294 -0.78 37.01 26.44
C ARG A 294 -1.62 38.28 26.35
N ARG A 295 -2.39 38.44 25.27
CA ARG A 295 -3.28 39.59 25.07
C ARG A 295 -4.44 39.62 26.07
N LEU A 296 -4.99 38.45 26.43
CA LEU A 296 -5.99 38.34 27.49
C LEU A 296 -5.43 38.83 28.84
N ALA A 297 -4.21 38.44 29.19
CA ALA A 297 -3.55 38.88 30.43
C ALA A 297 -3.19 40.37 30.43
N ALA A 298 -2.96 40.96 29.24
CA ALA A 298 -2.68 42.39 29.09
C ALA A 298 -3.94 43.30 29.16
N GLY A 299 -5.13 42.73 29.33
CA GLY A 299 -6.38 43.51 29.45
C GLY A 299 -7.03 43.89 28.11
N ASP A 300 -6.54 43.38 26.97
CA ASP A 300 -7.07 43.75 25.64
C ASP A 300 -8.55 43.40 25.43
N THR A 301 -9.12 42.60 26.32
CA THR A 301 -10.55 42.24 26.32
C THR A 301 -11.50 43.39 26.60
N GLU A 302 -11.01 44.50 27.15
CA GLU A 302 -11.82 45.72 27.31
C GLU A 302 -12.20 46.34 25.96
N ARG A 303 -11.42 46.05 24.90
CA ARG A 303 -11.59 46.61 23.56
C ARG A 303 -11.93 45.58 22.50
N LEU A 304 -11.47 44.34 22.66
CA LEU A 304 -11.61 43.28 21.65
C LEU A 304 -12.21 42.00 22.22
N THR A 305 -13.09 41.35 21.45
CA THR A 305 -13.60 40.03 21.85
C THR A 305 -12.47 38.99 21.78
N ILE A 306 -12.53 37.95 22.62
CA ILE A 306 -11.59 36.81 22.54
C ILE A 306 -11.52 36.16 21.15
N LEU A 307 -12.62 36.23 20.38
CA LEU A 307 -12.67 35.75 19.01
C LEU A 307 -11.91 36.69 18.06
N ALA A 308 -11.98 38.01 18.25
CA ALA A 308 -11.16 38.97 17.50
C ALA A 308 -9.66 38.76 17.79
N LEU A 309 -9.29 38.55 19.06
CA LEU A 309 -7.91 38.21 19.43
C LEU A 309 -7.43 36.92 18.76
N ALA A 310 -8.31 35.93 18.60
CA ALA A 310 -7.99 34.69 17.89
C ALA A 310 -7.75 34.91 16.39
N PHE A 311 -8.55 35.76 15.75
CA PHE A 311 -8.34 36.13 14.34
C PHE A 311 -7.03 36.89 14.16
N ASP A 312 -6.72 37.84 15.05
CA ASP A 312 -5.44 38.58 15.05
C ASP A 312 -4.23 37.65 15.28
N ALA A 313 -4.43 36.57 16.03
CA ALA A 313 -3.42 35.54 16.25
C ALA A 313 -3.30 34.54 15.07
N GLY A 314 -4.05 34.72 13.98
CA GLY A 314 -3.94 33.92 12.75
C GLY A 314 -4.86 32.70 12.65
N PHE A 315 -5.87 32.55 13.51
CA PHE A 315 -6.87 31.50 13.30
C PHE A 315 -7.81 31.86 12.14
N SER A 316 -7.98 30.96 11.16
CA SER A 316 -8.91 31.21 10.03
C SER A 316 -10.38 30.92 10.35
N SER A 317 -10.69 30.23 11.46
CA SER A 317 -12.07 29.96 11.85
C SER A 317 -12.29 29.83 13.35
N LYS A 318 -13.48 30.23 13.80
CA LYS A 318 -13.98 30.06 15.18
C LYS A 318 -13.98 28.60 15.63
N THR A 319 -14.35 27.68 14.75
CA THR A 319 -14.43 26.25 15.07
C THR A 319 -13.06 25.68 15.38
N THR A 320 -12.06 25.99 14.54
CA THR A 320 -10.68 25.56 14.77
C THR A 320 -10.12 26.18 16.06
N PHE A 321 -10.32 27.48 16.27
CA PHE A 321 -9.90 28.16 17.49
C PHE A 321 -10.48 27.51 18.75
N ASN A 322 -11.80 27.35 18.83
CA ASN A 322 -12.45 26.80 20.02
C ASN A 322 -11.94 25.40 20.36
N ARG A 323 -11.74 24.55 19.35
CA ARG A 323 -11.24 23.19 19.52
C ARG A 323 -9.81 23.22 20.08
N VAL A 324 -8.90 23.93 19.40
CA VAL A 324 -7.48 24.02 19.77
C VAL A 324 -7.30 24.68 21.13
N PHE A 325 -8.04 25.75 21.43
CA PHE A 325 -7.98 26.43 22.73
C PHE A 325 -8.40 25.48 23.85
N LYS A 326 -9.48 24.71 23.68
CA LYS A 326 -9.90 23.72 24.68
C LYS A 326 -8.89 22.59 24.84
N GLU A 327 -8.32 22.08 23.74
CA GLU A 327 -7.30 21.04 23.77
C GLU A 327 -6.04 21.48 24.54
N GLN A 328 -5.58 22.71 24.33
CA GLN A 328 -4.35 23.21 24.97
C GLN A 328 -4.54 23.77 26.38
N THR A 329 -5.74 24.26 26.71
CA THR A 329 -6.00 24.90 28.02
C THR A 329 -6.86 24.07 28.96
N GLY A 330 -7.57 23.06 28.45
CA GLY A 330 -8.60 22.31 29.20
C GLY A 330 -9.96 23.01 29.28
N TYR A 331 -10.03 24.31 28.96
CA TYR A 331 -11.23 25.12 29.13
C TYR A 331 -11.76 25.67 27.81
N THR A 332 -13.06 25.92 27.73
CA THR A 332 -13.60 26.70 26.61
C THR A 332 -13.11 28.16 26.71
N PRO A 333 -12.95 28.88 25.60
CA PRO A 333 -12.51 30.28 25.64
C PRO A 333 -13.33 31.17 26.58
N LYS A 334 -14.66 30.98 26.62
CA LYS A 334 -15.55 31.70 27.54
C LYS A 334 -15.29 31.37 29.00
N ALA A 335 -15.09 30.09 29.32
CA ALA A 335 -14.81 29.66 30.70
C ALA A 335 -13.45 30.19 31.16
N TYR A 336 -12.44 30.16 30.28
CA TYR A 336 -11.11 30.70 30.56
C TYR A 336 -11.16 32.21 30.84
N LEU A 337 -11.90 32.97 30.04
CA LEU A 337 -12.07 34.43 30.23
C LEU A 337 -12.72 34.76 31.58
N LYS A 338 -13.78 34.02 31.96
CA LYS A 338 -14.43 34.22 33.27
C LYS A 338 -13.47 33.98 34.42
N MET A 339 -12.63 32.95 34.31
CA MET A 339 -11.66 32.57 35.34
C MET A 339 -10.51 33.58 35.43
N SER A 340 -10.02 34.10 34.30
CA SER A 340 -9.00 35.15 34.30
C SER A 340 -9.51 36.47 34.87
N GLN A 341 -10.77 36.83 34.61
CA GLN A 341 -11.39 38.04 35.17
C GLN A 341 -11.63 37.96 36.68
N ILE A 342 -11.91 36.76 37.23
CA ILE A 342 -12.04 36.57 38.68
C ILE A 342 -10.69 36.77 39.36
N THR A 343 -9.63 36.17 38.80
CA THR A 343 -8.26 36.25 39.37
C THR A 343 -7.75 37.69 39.42
N LEU A 344 -7.96 38.47 38.36
CA LEU A 344 -7.54 39.89 38.30
C LEU A 344 -8.32 40.80 39.27
N ARG A 345 -9.54 40.39 39.67
CA ARG A 345 -10.40 41.16 40.56
C ARG A 345 -10.03 40.90 42.03
N ASP A 346 -9.72 39.65 42.36
CA ASP A 346 -9.24 39.28 43.69
C ASP A 346 -7.87 39.95 44.01
N ASP A 347 -6.98 40.11 43.02
CA ASP A 347 -5.70 40.80 43.19
C ASP A 347 -5.86 42.34 43.36
N ALA A 348 -6.88 42.93 42.75
CA ALA A 348 -7.19 44.36 42.89
C ALA A 348 -7.86 44.68 44.24
N ASP A 349 -8.80 43.82 44.68
CA ASP A 349 -9.48 43.96 45.97
C ASP A 349 -8.49 43.78 47.15
N LEU A 350 -7.42 42.99 46.98
CA LEU A 350 -6.33 42.87 47.97
C LEU A 350 -5.46 44.13 48.04
N GLN A 351 -5.23 44.84 46.93
CA GLN A 351 -4.45 46.09 46.91
C GLN A 351 -5.21 47.31 47.45
N GLU A 352 -6.55 47.32 47.35
CA GLU A 352 -7.38 48.40 47.95
C GLU A 352 -7.62 48.22 49.46
N SER A 353 -7.35 47.03 50.02
CA SER A 353 -7.51 46.76 51.46
C SER A 353 -6.32 47.17 52.35
N ASP A 354 -5.21 47.61 51.74
CA ASP A 354 -3.96 48.03 52.39
C ASP A 354 -3.74 49.57 52.38
N VAL A 355 -4.77 50.37 52.07
CA VAL A 355 -4.72 51.86 52.08
C VAL A 355 -5.51 52.47 53.23
#